data_AF-L8LM57-F1
#
_entry.id   AF-L8LM57-F1
#
_cell.length_a   1.000
_cell.length_b   1.000
_cell.length_c   1.000
_cell.angle_alpha   90.00
_cell.angle_beta   90.00
_cell.angle_gamma   90.00
#
_symmetry.space_group_name_H-M   'P 1'
#
loop_
_entity.id
_entity.type
_entity.pdbx_description
1 polymer ?
#
loop_
_entity_poly.entity_id
_entity_poly.type
_entity_poly.pdbx_seq_one_letter_code
_entity_poly.pdbx_strand_id
1 'polypeptide(L)'
;YRDFKKPTAYEKMVANLAFYQQQKYFLNGLSAIMPDKHRPDSLPILGFMYKVLQSPVFGMEKAEALQWMEQCLCQEHAGLELNRKFNQSMLSEFQRTYSKLEYLWPVNREMRLMEKNGSIERALELNRRTFSEFQQLISQ
;
A
#
# COMPACT_ATOMS: atom_id res chain seq x y z
N TYR A 1 -20.29 -7.44 -20.72
CA TYR A 1 -19.26 -6.75 -21.55
C TYR A 1 -19.21 -7.29 -22.98
N ARG A 2 -19.57 -8.57 -23.20
CA ARG A 2 -19.55 -9.21 -24.52
C ARG A 2 -20.55 -8.59 -25.51
N ASP A 3 -21.56 -7.89 -24.99
CA ASP A 3 -22.60 -7.20 -25.76
C ASP A 3 -22.17 -5.80 -26.23
N PHE A 4 -21.02 -5.29 -25.76
CA PHE A 4 -20.45 -4.03 -26.25
C PHE A 4 -19.56 -4.25 -27.47
N LYS A 5 -19.35 -3.19 -28.26
CA LYS A 5 -18.33 -3.19 -29.32
C LYS A 5 -16.97 -3.60 -28.73
N LYS A 6 -16.24 -4.43 -29.46
CA LYS A 6 -14.89 -4.83 -29.05
C LYS A 6 -14.00 -3.59 -28.96
N PRO A 7 -13.16 -3.46 -27.92
CA PRO A 7 -12.28 -2.31 -27.79
C PRO A 7 -11.25 -2.30 -28.92
N THR A 8 -10.96 -1.11 -29.42
CA THR A 8 -9.88 -0.79 -30.35
C THR A 8 -8.52 -1.07 -29.73
N ALA A 9 -7.46 -1.12 -30.54
CA ALA A 9 -6.09 -1.31 -30.05
C ALA A 9 -5.70 -0.21 -29.05
N TYR A 10 -6.08 1.04 -29.32
CA TYR A 10 -5.81 2.18 -28.44
C TYR A 10 -6.53 2.05 -27.09
N GLU A 11 -7.83 1.73 -27.09
CA GLU A 11 -8.59 1.55 -25.84
C GLU A 11 -8.03 0.41 -24.99
N LYS A 12 -7.63 -0.71 -25.61
CA LYS A 12 -6.95 -1.80 -24.91
C LYS A 12 -5.64 -1.34 -24.29
N MET A 13 -4.84 -0.57 -25.02
CA MET A 13 -3.57 -0.04 -24.52
C MET A 13 -3.79 0.87 -23.31
N VAL A 14 -4.67 1.86 -23.42
CA VAL A 14 -4.97 2.82 -22.34
C VAL A 14 -5.53 2.11 -21.11
N ALA A 15 -6.49 1.20 -21.29
CA ALA A 15 -7.05 0.44 -20.18
C ALA A 15 -5.96 -0.36 -19.46
N ASN A 16 -5.13 -1.08 -20.20
CA ASN A 16 -4.06 -1.88 -19.60
C ASN A 16 -3.01 -1.06 -18.86
N LEU A 17 -2.65 0.11 -19.38
CA LEU A 17 -1.78 1.04 -18.68
C LEU A 17 -2.43 1.53 -17.39
N ALA A 18 -3.71 1.87 -17.41
CA ALA A 18 -4.42 2.30 -16.20
C ALA A 18 -4.42 1.23 -15.10
N PHE A 19 -4.76 -0.02 -15.42
CA PHE A 19 -4.72 -1.15 -14.47
C PHE A 19 -3.30 -1.40 -13.95
N TYR A 20 -2.31 -1.34 -14.83
CA TYR A 20 -0.92 -1.56 -14.45
C TYR A 20 -0.43 -0.48 -13.47
N GLN A 21 -0.70 0.79 -13.77
CA GLN A 21 -0.32 1.91 -12.91
C GLN A 21 -1.07 1.89 -11.56
N GLN A 22 -2.35 1.51 -11.57
CA GLN A 22 -3.12 1.33 -10.35
C GLN A 22 -2.46 0.29 -9.43
N GLN A 23 -2.12 -0.89 -9.96
CA GLN A 23 -1.43 -1.90 -9.18
C GLN A 23 -0.06 -1.43 -8.70
N LYS A 24 0.69 -0.74 -9.56
CA LYS A 24 2.06 -0.30 -9.27
C LYS A 24 2.14 0.77 -8.19
N TYR A 25 1.15 1.64 -8.06
CA TYR A 25 1.23 2.81 -7.18
C TYR A 25 0.20 2.85 -6.04
N PHE A 26 -0.95 2.20 -6.21
CA PHE A 26 -2.06 2.28 -5.25
C PHE A 26 -2.38 0.95 -4.57
N LEU A 27 -1.99 -0.17 -5.17
CA LEU A 27 -2.24 -1.53 -4.65
C LEU A 27 -0.92 -2.30 -4.49
N ASN A 28 0.17 -1.60 -4.13
CA ASN A 28 1.53 -2.12 -4.17
C ASN A 28 2.13 -2.43 -2.79
N GLY A 29 1.30 -2.65 -1.77
CA GLY A 29 1.78 -3.02 -0.44
C GLY A 29 0.71 -3.01 0.62
N LEU A 30 1.15 -2.99 1.87
CA LEU A 30 0.33 -2.83 3.07
C LEU A 30 0.84 -1.62 3.85
N SER A 31 -0.04 -0.96 4.59
CA SER A 31 0.29 0.13 5.52
C SER A 31 0.23 -0.40 6.95
N ALA A 32 1.20 -0.02 7.78
CA ALA A 32 1.16 -0.25 9.22
C ALA A 32 0.33 0.82 9.94
N ILE A 33 0.20 2.02 9.35
CA ILE A 33 -0.55 3.13 9.94
C ILE A 33 -2.06 2.97 9.75
N MET A 34 -2.48 2.57 8.54
CA MET A 34 -3.89 2.57 8.13
C MET A 34 -4.30 1.19 7.60
N PRO A 35 -5.22 0.46 8.26
CA PRO A 35 -5.64 -0.87 7.83
C PRO A 35 -6.29 -0.93 6.44
N ASP A 36 -6.89 0.16 5.97
CA ASP A 36 -7.58 0.25 4.68
C ASP A 36 -6.70 0.75 3.52
N LYS A 37 -5.43 1.06 3.80
CA LYS A 37 -4.48 1.59 2.81
C LYS A 37 -3.59 0.48 2.25
N HIS A 38 -3.77 0.12 0.99
CA HIS A 38 -3.02 -0.96 0.31
C HIS A 38 -1.77 -0.49 -0.44
N ARG A 39 -1.01 0.40 0.21
CA ARG A 39 0.28 0.90 -0.27
C ARG A 39 1.20 1.18 0.92
N PRO A 40 2.53 1.09 0.75
CA PRO A 40 3.49 1.35 1.81
C PRO A 40 3.31 2.72 2.46
N ASP A 41 3.77 2.84 3.70
CA ASP A 41 3.86 4.13 4.36
C ASP A 41 4.99 4.99 3.78
N SER A 42 4.83 6.30 3.91
CA SER A 42 5.66 7.28 3.21
C SER A 42 6.09 8.39 4.16
N LEU A 43 7.18 9.08 3.82
CA LEU A 43 7.73 10.15 4.66
C LEU A 43 6.69 11.22 5.06
N PRO A 44 5.76 11.68 4.18
CA PRO A 44 4.74 12.63 4.59
C PRO A 44 3.82 12.12 5.71
N ILE A 45 3.42 10.83 5.68
CA ILE A 45 2.53 10.29 6.72
C ILE A 45 3.29 10.02 8.03
N LEU A 46 4.55 9.61 7.96
CA LEU A 46 5.42 9.52 9.14
C LEU A 46 5.62 10.90 9.77
N GLY A 47 5.88 11.93 8.96
CA GLY A 47 6.02 13.31 9.44
C GLY A 47 4.73 13.87 10.05
N PHE A 48 3.57 13.52 9.49
CA PHE A 48 2.27 13.85 10.09
C PHE A 48 2.12 13.20 11.47
N MET A 49 2.33 11.89 11.57
CA MET A 49 2.22 11.15 12.83
C MET A 49 3.20 11.68 13.89
N TYR A 50 4.45 11.94 13.51
CA TYR A 50 5.45 12.54 14.38
C TYR A 50 4.97 13.87 14.95
N LYS A 51 4.45 14.77 14.11
CA LYS A 51 3.88 16.06 14.56
C LYS A 51 2.67 15.90 15.47
N VAL A 52 1.83 14.88 15.24
CA VAL A 52 0.70 14.57 16.13
C VAL A 52 1.20 14.15 17.50
N LEU A 53 2.17 13.23 17.56
CA LEU A 53 2.75 12.75 18.83
C LEU A 53 3.46 13.86 19.61
N GLN A 54 4.08 14.83 18.91
CA GLN A 54 4.69 16.00 19.54
C GLN A 54 3.70 17.14 19.84
N SER A 55 2.45 17.04 19.40
CA SER A 55 1.46 18.09 19.64
C SER A 55 1.13 18.22 21.13
N PRO A 56 0.61 19.36 21.62
CA PRO A 56 0.26 19.53 23.03
C PRO A 56 -0.72 18.50 23.60
N VAL A 57 -1.44 17.79 22.74
CA VAL A 57 -2.36 16.71 23.14
C VAL A 57 -1.60 15.50 23.69
N PHE A 58 -0.47 15.17 23.08
CA PHE A 58 0.33 13.99 23.44
C PHE A 58 1.63 14.37 24.16
N GLY A 59 2.20 15.54 23.84
CA GLY A 59 3.34 16.14 24.53
C GLY A 59 4.61 15.31 24.48
N MET A 60 4.74 14.37 23.52
CA MET A 60 5.88 13.46 23.49
C MET A 60 7.15 14.20 23.06
N GLU A 61 8.23 13.93 23.78
CA GLU A 61 9.56 14.35 23.39
C GLU A 61 10.01 13.60 22.12
N LYS A 62 10.99 14.16 21.39
CA LYS A 62 11.47 13.58 20.12
C LYS A 62 11.82 12.09 20.25
N ALA A 63 12.57 11.72 21.29
CA ALA A 63 13.01 10.34 21.50
C ALA A 63 11.83 9.39 21.77
N GLU A 64 10.88 9.83 22.58
CA GLU A 64 9.67 9.06 22.91
C GLU A 64 8.78 8.86 21.68
N ALA A 65 8.53 9.93 20.92
CA ALA A 65 7.74 9.86 19.70
C ALA A 65 8.35 8.86 18.70
N LEU A 66 9.67 8.89 18.51
CA LEU A 66 10.36 7.98 17.60
C LEU A 66 10.33 6.53 18.09
N GLN A 67 10.51 6.29 19.39
CA GLN A 67 10.40 4.96 19.96
C GLN A 67 9.02 4.35 19.70
N TRP A 68 7.95 5.12 19.93
CA TRP A 68 6.59 4.67 19.65
C TRP A 68 6.34 4.42 18.18
N MET A 69 6.79 5.32 17.31
CA MET A 69 6.69 5.13 15.87
C MET A 69 7.42 3.86 15.41
N GLU A 70 8.61 3.57 15.93
CA GLU A 70 9.33 2.35 15.60
C GLU A 70 8.56 1.10 16.03
N GLN A 71 8.08 1.07 17.28
CA GLN A 71 7.32 -0.06 17.80
C GLN A 71 6.04 -0.30 17.00
N CYS A 72 5.32 0.77 16.63
CA CYS A 72 4.06 0.65 15.90
C CYS A 72 4.24 0.36 14.41
N LEU A 73 5.33 0.78 13.76
CA LEU A 73 5.46 0.68 12.30
C LEU A 73 6.39 -0.42 11.80
N CYS A 74 7.39 -0.78 12.61
CA CYS A 74 8.48 -1.67 12.21
C CYS A 74 8.33 -3.10 12.74
N GLN A 75 7.27 -3.35 13.50
CA GLN A 75 6.92 -4.64 14.07
C GLN A 75 5.56 -5.09 13.57
N GLU A 76 5.31 -6.40 13.60
CA GLU A 76 4.01 -6.94 13.25
C GLU A 76 2.98 -6.60 14.35
N HIS A 77 1.79 -6.18 13.94
CA HIS A 77 0.70 -5.84 14.85
C HIS A 77 -0.67 -6.12 14.20
N ALA A 78 -1.72 -6.16 15.01
CA ALA A 78 -3.08 -6.51 14.58
C ALA A 78 -3.61 -5.63 13.43
N GLY A 79 -3.24 -4.35 13.40
CA GLY A 79 -3.59 -3.43 12.32
C GLY A 79 -3.02 -3.83 10.95
N LEU A 80 -1.79 -4.35 10.92
CA LEU A 80 -1.13 -4.81 9.69
C LEU A 80 -1.75 -6.13 9.20
N GLU A 81 -2.08 -7.04 10.12
CA GLU A 81 -2.84 -8.26 9.82
C GLU A 81 -4.23 -7.95 9.27
N LEU A 82 -4.91 -6.95 9.83
CA LEU A 82 -6.19 -6.48 9.31
C LEU A 82 -6.04 -5.91 7.89
N ASN A 83 -4.98 -5.15 7.63
CA ASN A 83 -4.66 -4.68 6.28
C ASN A 83 -4.44 -5.83 5.30
N ARG A 84 -3.63 -6.84 5.68
CA ARG A 84 -3.41 -8.03 4.87
C ARG A 84 -4.73 -8.74 4.53
N LYS A 85 -5.62 -8.89 5.51
CA LYS A 85 -6.94 -9.51 5.29
C LYS A 85 -7.80 -8.72 4.29
N PHE A 86 -7.84 -7.39 4.40
CA PHE A 86 -8.55 -6.55 3.45
C PHE A 86 -7.92 -6.60 2.06
N ASN A 87 -6.60 -6.55 1.98
CA ASN A 87 -5.85 -6.69 0.73
C ASN A 87 -6.16 -8.02 0.04
N GLN A 88 -6.15 -9.15 0.75
CA GLN A 88 -6.47 -10.47 0.21
C GLN A 88 -7.92 -10.58 -0.27
N SER A 89 -8.86 -9.98 0.47
CA SER A 89 -10.27 -9.94 0.09
C SER A 89 -10.47 -9.13 -1.20
N MET A 90 -9.82 -7.97 -1.29
CA MET A 90 -9.83 -7.11 -2.47
C MET A 90 -9.15 -7.78 -3.68
N LEU A 91 -8.00 -8.44 -3.47
CA LEU A 91 -7.29 -9.19 -4.51
C LEU A 91 -8.20 -10.26 -5.11
N SER A 92 -8.87 -11.04 -4.24
CA SER A 92 -9.80 -12.09 -4.66
C SER A 92 -10.97 -11.54 -5.47
N GLU A 93 -11.53 -10.39 -5.06
CA GLU A 93 -12.60 -9.71 -5.78
C GLU A 93 -12.15 -9.24 -7.17
N PHE A 94 -10.97 -8.61 -7.25
CA PHE A 94 -10.41 -8.14 -8.50
C PHE A 94 -10.06 -9.28 -9.45
N GLN A 95 -9.43 -10.36 -8.96
CA GLN A 95 -9.17 -11.55 -9.78
C GLN A 95 -10.48 -12.16 -10.31
N ARG A 96 -11.51 -12.27 -9.47
CA ARG A 96 -12.83 -12.78 -9.89
C ARG A 96 -13.47 -11.88 -10.96
N THR A 97 -13.42 -10.57 -10.76
CA THR A 97 -14.05 -9.58 -11.64
C THR A 97 -13.31 -9.46 -12.98
N TYR A 98 -11.98 -9.37 -12.94
CA TYR A 98 -11.15 -9.06 -14.11
C TYR A 98 -10.69 -10.30 -14.87
N SER A 99 -10.71 -11.50 -14.28
CA SER A 99 -10.36 -12.76 -14.97
C SER A 99 -11.10 -12.97 -16.30
N LYS A 100 -12.33 -12.46 -16.39
CA LYS A 100 -13.18 -12.60 -17.57
C LYS A 100 -12.92 -11.52 -18.64
N LEU A 101 -12.12 -10.50 -18.35
CA LEU A 101 -11.83 -9.41 -19.29
C LEU A 101 -10.67 -9.79 -20.22
N GLU A 102 -11.02 -10.45 -21.32
CA GLU A 102 -10.07 -11.02 -22.29
C GLU A 102 -9.11 -9.99 -22.94
N TYR A 103 -9.46 -8.70 -22.92
CA TYR A 103 -8.63 -7.64 -23.47
C TYR A 103 -7.57 -7.09 -22.49
N LEU A 104 -7.61 -7.49 -21.21
CA LEU A 104 -6.57 -7.14 -20.25
C LEU A 104 -5.34 -8.04 -20.41
N TRP A 105 -4.15 -7.46 -20.24
CA TRP A 105 -2.89 -8.17 -20.11
C TRP A 105 -2.94 -9.14 -18.93
N PRO A 106 -2.24 -10.29 -19.01
CA PRO A 106 -2.23 -11.28 -17.93
C PRO A 106 -1.86 -10.68 -16.56
N VAL A 107 -0.87 -9.78 -16.52
CA VAL A 107 -0.45 -9.07 -15.29
C VAL A 107 -1.58 -8.27 -14.62
N ASN A 108 -2.52 -7.75 -15.41
CA ASN A 108 -3.67 -6.99 -14.92
C ASN A 108 -4.84 -7.90 -14.58
N ARG A 109 -5.10 -8.90 -15.42
CA ARG A 109 -6.18 -9.87 -15.25
C ARG A 109 -6.04 -10.69 -13.97
N GLU A 110 -4.82 -11.06 -13.65
CA GLU A 110 -4.48 -11.88 -12.48
C GLU A 110 -4.04 -11.04 -11.28
N MET A 111 -3.98 -9.72 -11.41
CA MET A 111 -3.55 -8.79 -10.36
C MET A 111 -2.16 -9.11 -9.78
N ARG A 112 -1.23 -9.58 -10.64
CA ARG A 112 0.05 -10.17 -10.21
C ARG A 112 0.93 -9.20 -9.41
N LEU A 113 0.85 -7.89 -9.71
CA LEU A 113 1.64 -6.90 -8.99
C LEU A 113 1.08 -6.62 -7.59
N MET A 114 -0.25 -6.60 -7.46
CA MET A 114 -0.89 -6.47 -6.15
C MET A 114 -0.57 -7.68 -5.27
N GLU A 115 -0.75 -8.89 -5.81
CA GLU A 115 -0.43 -10.14 -5.12
C GLU A 115 1.02 -10.18 -4.64
N LYS A 116 1.97 -9.91 -5.54
CA LYS A 116 3.40 -9.92 -5.22
C LYS A 116 3.78 -9.01 -4.06
N ASN A 117 3.05 -7.91 -3.84
CA ASN A 117 3.40 -6.93 -2.82
C ASN A 117 2.55 -7.03 -1.54
N GLY A 118 1.56 -7.91 -1.48
CA GLY A 118 0.60 -8.01 -0.37
C GLY A 118 1.06 -8.79 0.86
N SER A 119 2.38 -8.92 1.10
CA SER A 119 2.92 -9.67 2.25
C SER A 119 3.36 -8.77 3.40
N ILE A 120 3.27 -9.30 4.62
CA ILE A 120 3.63 -8.58 5.85
C ILE A 120 5.13 -8.37 5.94
N GLU A 121 5.91 -9.38 5.59
CA GLU A 121 7.37 -9.33 5.64
C GLU A 121 7.91 -8.19 4.78
N ARG A 122 7.33 -8.03 3.58
CA ARG A 122 7.67 -6.94 2.66
C ARG A 122 7.22 -5.59 3.18
N ALA A 123 6.03 -5.51 3.79
CA ALA A 123 5.55 -4.27 4.39
C ALA A 123 6.48 -3.82 5.54
N LEU A 124 6.90 -4.75 6.40
CA LEU A 124 7.84 -4.47 7.49
C LEU A 124 9.23 -4.06 6.99
N GLU A 125 9.75 -4.73 5.95
CA GLU A 125 11.01 -4.34 5.30
C GLU A 125 10.95 -2.89 4.81
N LEU A 126 9.89 -2.54 4.08
CA LEU A 126 9.70 -1.18 3.55
C LEU A 126 9.50 -0.16 4.66
N ASN A 127 8.69 -0.46 5.68
CA ASN A 127 8.46 0.44 6.80
C ASN A 127 9.74 0.71 7.59
N ARG A 128 10.56 -0.32 7.87
CA ARG A 128 11.86 -0.14 8.54
C ARG A 128 12.78 0.77 7.75
N ARG A 129 12.83 0.59 6.43
CA ARG A 129 13.62 1.45 5.55
C ARG A 129 13.11 2.89 5.58
N THR A 130 11.82 3.12 5.36
CA THR A 130 11.22 4.46 5.34
C THR A 130 11.31 5.15 6.71
N PHE A 131 11.19 4.39 7.80
CA PHE A 131 11.37 4.90 9.15
C PHE A 131 12.82 5.31 9.41
N SER A 132 13.80 4.51 8.98
CA SER A 132 15.22 4.86 9.07
C SER A 132 15.54 6.13 8.26
N GLU A 133 15.04 6.23 7.03
CA GLU A 133 15.15 7.43 6.20
C GLU A 133 14.51 8.65 6.91
N PHE A 134 13.35 8.48 7.54
CA PHE A 134 12.69 9.54 8.30
C PHE A 134 13.51 9.99 9.52
N GLN A 135 14.04 9.05 10.31
CA GLN A 135 14.89 9.35 11.48
C GLN A 135 16.12 10.18 11.10
N GLN A 136 16.74 9.88 9.95
CA GLN A 136 17.87 10.64 9.43
C GLN A 136 17.47 12.08 9.07
N LEU A 137 16.33 12.27 8.41
CA LEU A 137 15.86 13.59 7.98
C LEU A 137 15.53 14.53 9.14
N ILE A 138 15.00 14.02 10.26
CA ILE A 138 14.64 14.84 11.43
C ILE A 138 15.80 15.06 12.41
N SER A 139 16.94 14.42 12.16
CA SER A 139 18.15 14.55 12.99
C SER A 139 19.17 15.53 12.40
N GLN A 140 18.93 15.99 11.17
CA GLN A 140 19.54 17.17 10.57
C GLN A 140 18.84 18.42 11.07
#